data_AF-A0A974DKU1-F1
#
_entry.id   AF-A0A974DKU1-F1
#
_cell.length_a   1.000
_cell.length_b   1.000
_cell.length_c   1.000
_cell.angle_alpha   90.00
_cell.angle_beta   90.00
_cell.angle_gamma   90.00
#
_symmetry.space_group_name_H-M   'P 1'
#
loop_
_entity.id
_entity.type
_entity.pdbx_description
1 polymer ?
#
loop_
_entity_poly.entity_id
_entity_poly.type
_entity_poly.pdbx_seq_one_letter_code
_entity_poly.pdbx_strand_id
1 'polypeptide(L)'
;MCPICLLLLLLSLFIPVFGKVPRPQNVRMDSVNFNNILRWDPPTTNGSEAYTYAAEYKLDLQRATNYTKICQTNETQCDFSVITYDSIVRMRAELNSSISEWVTIPFDPYSQTVISAPEVRVASRAGYLDVSFFGPMRESDGMSLKDLYGDFKYKLFYWRQSEPSLVTSMDSIQNFETLADLDKWTNYCIRVQAYAPDFNKTGELSKAICEKTTHDGLIPGWKIALTFIIPLFISAVIIVGMFYLGSTIYKVAKYLCFPKYSFPEHLKEYLSQPFYNPPHLPTQGPDDVGETYGTLTLVSEENQEV
;
A
#
# COMPACT_ATOMS: atom_id res chain seq x y z
N MET A 1 -18.45 95.25 -5.36
CA MET A 1 -18.03 93.84 -5.31
C MET A 1 -16.54 93.81 -5.01
N CYS A 2 -16.11 93.19 -3.92
CA CYS A 2 -14.72 93.24 -3.48
C CYS A 2 -13.83 92.47 -4.46
N PRO A 3 -12.81 93.11 -5.08
CA PRO A 3 -11.93 92.44 -6.05
C PRO A 3 -11.16 91.26 -5.42
N ILE A 4 -10.95 91.32 -4.10
CA ILE A 4 -10.33 90.26 -3.29
C ILE A 4 -11.25 89.03 -3.21
N CYS A 5 -12.58 89.22 -3.11
CA CYS A 5 -13.52 88.09 -3.11
C CYS A 5 -13.57 87.38 -4.47
N LEU A 6 -13.43 88.12 -5.58
CA LEU A 6 -13.38 87.54 -6.92
C LEU A 6 -12.09 86.74 -7.12
N LEU A 7 -10.96 87.24 -6.61
CA LEU A 7 -9.67 86.56 -6.64
C LEU A 7 -9.67 85.27 -5.80
N LEU A 8 -10.29 85.30 -4.61
CA LEU A 8 -10.43 84.12 -3.75
C LEU A 8 -11.37 83.06 -4.34
N LEU A 9 -12.45 83.48 -5.00
CA LEU A 9 -13.34 82.58 -5.76
C LEU A 9 -12.63 81.93 -6.94
N LEU A 10 -11.84 82.70 -7.70
CA LEU A 10 -11.02 82.18 -8.80
C LEU A 10 -9.94 81.22 -8.29
N LEU A 11 -9.28 81.52 -7.16
CA LEU A 11 -8.31 80.61 -6.52
C LEU A 11 -8.97 79.30 -6.03
N SER A 12 -10.22 79.34 -5.56
CA SER A 12 -10.96 78.13 -5.17
C SER A 12 -11.38 77.25 -6.35
N LEU A 13 -11.58 77.84 -7.54
CA LEU A 13 -11.87 77.12 -8.79
C LEU A 13 -10.63 76.41 -9.38
N PHE A 14 -9.42 76.78 -8.93
CA PHE A 14 -8.15 76.19 -9.37
C PHE A 14 -7.55 75.20 -8.38
N ILE A 15 -8.27 74.78 -7.34
CA ILE A 15 -7.83 73.64 -6.52
C ILE A 15 -8.21 72.37 -7.29
N PRO A 16 -7.25 71.64 -7.91
CA PRO A 16 -7.55 70.30 -8.36
C PRO A 16 -7.96 69.51 -7.13
N VAL A 17 -9.22 69.10 -7.07
CA VAL A 17 -9.65 68.06 -6.15
C VAL A 17 -8.94 66.80 -6.62
N PHE A 18 -7.73 66.57 -6.11
CA PHE A 18 -7.08 65.27 -6.22
C PHE A 18 -7.98 64.30 -5.46
N GLY A 19 -8.75 63.50 -6.20
CA GLY A 19 -9.51 62.41 -5.62
C GLY A 19 -8.55 61.53 -4.83
N LYS A 20 -8.77 61.40 -3.52
CA LYS A 20 -7.98 60.50 -2.67
C LYS A 20 -8.17 59.08 -3.19
N VAL A 21 -7.08 58.44 -3.65
CA VAL A 21 -7.13 57.06 -4.12
C VAL A 21 -7.55 56.16 -2.94
N PRO A 22 -8.66 55.42 -3.07
CA PRO A 22 -9.13 54.55 -2.00
C PRO A 22 -8.16 53.39 -1.78
N ARG A 23 -8.05 52.94 -0.53
CA ARG A 23 -7.18 51.82 -0.16
C ARG A 23 -7.74 50.49 -0.68
N PRO A 24 -6.88 49.51 -0.99
CA PRO A 24 -7.28 48.12 -1.23
C PRO A 24 -8.08 47.55 -0.05
N GLN A 25 -8.99 46.62 -0.34
CA GLN A 25 -9.86 45.98 0.65
C GLN A 25 -9.45 44.51 0.86
N ASN A 26 -9.86 43.92 1.99
CA ASN A 26 -9.68 42.48 2.29
C ASN A 26 -8.25 41.94 2.05
N VAL A 27 -7.27 42.77 2.39
CA VAL A 27 -5.84 42.44 2.30
C VAL A 27 -5.52 41.32 3.28
N ARG A 28 -5.02 40.20 2.76
CA ARG A 28 -4.72 39.00 3.54
C ARG A 28 -3.58 38.21 2.91
N MET A 29 -2.89 37.43 3.73
CA MET A 29 -1.88 36.47 3.27
C MET A 29 -2.49 35.07 3.23
N ASP A 30 -2.59 34.47 2.04
CA ASP A 30 -2.97 33.07 1.88
C ASP A 30 -1.66 32.25 1.84
N SER A 31 -1.40 31.46 2.87
CA SER A 31 -0.15 30.72 3.02
C SER A 31 -0.40 29.22 3.22
N VAL A 32 0.15 28.39 2.34
CA VAL A 32 0.07 26.92 2.42
C VAL A 32 1.46 26.35 2.16
N ASN A 33 1.96 25.52 3.08
CA ASN A 33 3.31 24.94 3.02
C ASN A 33 4.41 25.96 2.67
N PHE A 34 4.37 27.16 3.27
CA PHE A 34 5.29 28.28 3.00
C PHE A 34 5.24 28.85 1.57
N ASN A 35 4.26 28.47 0.75
CA ASN A 35 3.88 29.21 -0.45
C ASN A 35 2.95 30.36 -0.02
N ASN A 36 3.46 31.59 -0.03
CA ASN A 36 2.83 32.75 0.60
C ASN A 36 2.31 33.71 -0.47
N ILE A 37 1.01 33.81 -0.66
CA ILE A 37 0.40 34.68 -1.66
C ILE A 37 -0.41 35.77 -0.98
N LEU A 38 0.02 37.03 -1.15
CA LEU A 38 -0.76 38.19 -0.71
C LEU A 38 -1.93 38.39 -1.67
N ARG A 39 -3.15 38.50 -1.14
CA ARG A 39 -4.37 38.77 -1.92
C ARG A 39 -5.12 39.99 -1.37
N TRP A 40 -5.81 40.69 -2.27
CA TRP A 40 -6.62 41.84 -1.92
C TRP A 40 -7.76 42.02 -2.92
N ASP A 41 -8.78 42.76 -2.50
CA ASP A 41 -9.86 43.18 -3.36
C ASP A 41 -9.60 44.61 -3.86
N PRO A 42 -9.94 44.91 -5.13
CA PRO A 42 -9.87 46.27 -5.65
C PRO A 42 -10.70 47.24 -4.81
N PRO A 43 -10.30 48.52 -4.75
CA PRO A 43 -11.11 49.53 -4.09
C PRO A 43 -12.52 49.62 -4.70
N THR A 44 -13.55 49.73 -3.85
CA THR A 44 -14.93 49.89 -4.32
C THR A 44 -15.15 51.31 -4.83
N THR A 45 -15.01 51.51 -6.14
CA THR A 45 -15.33 52.77 -6.81
C THR A 45 -16.44 52.60 -7.84
N ASN A 46 -17.17 53.68 -8.12
CA ASN A 46 -18.29 53.68 -9.07
C ASN A 46 -17.82 53.62 -10.55
N GLY A 47 -16.53 53.33 -10.80
CA GLY A 47 -15.92 53.35 -12.12
C GLY A 47 -14.97 52.17 -12.35
N SER A 48 -14.80 51.78 -13.61
CA SER A 48 -13.84 50.77 -14.06
C SER A 48 -12.44 51.36 -14.23
N GLU A 49 -11.89 51.91 -13.15
CA GLU A 49 -10.53 52.47 -13.13
C GLU A 49 -9.50 51.34 -13.00
N ALA A 50 -8.46 51.37 -13.82
CA ALA A 50 -7.36 50.41 -13.76
C ALA A 50 -6.34 50.86 -12.70
N TYR A 51 -6.40 50.26 -11.52
CA TYR A 51 -5.42 50.48 -10.45
C TYR A 51 -4.16 49.64 -10.68
N THR A 52 -3.02 50.21 -10.32
CA THR A 52 -1.77 49.48 -10.11
C THR A 52 -1.53 49.38 -8.61
N TYR A 53 -0.98 48.27 -8.14
CA TYR A 53 -0.70 48.02 -6.73
C TYR A 53 0.80 47.90 -6.50
N ALA A 54 1.27 48.48 -5.40
CA ALA A 54 2.63 48.31 -4.91
C ALA A 54 2.60 47.57 -3.57
N ALA A 55 3.40 46.51 -3.46
CA ALA A 55 3.48 45.68 -2.27
C ALA A 55 4.92 45.52 -1.81
N GLU A 56 5.14 45.68 -0.51
CA GLU A 56 6.46 45.71 0.11
C GLU A 56 6.43 44.96 1.44
N TYR A 57 7.58 44.52 1.91
CA TYR A 57 7.73 43.94 3.25
C TYR A 57 8.98 44.46 3.93
N LYS A 58 9.00 44.33 5.26
CA LYS A 58 10.22 44.39 6.05
C LYS A 58 10.18 43.28 7.09
N LEU A 59 11.33 42.80 7.52
CA LEU A 59 11.41 41.89 8.65
C LEU A 59 10.96 42.61 9.92
N ASP A 60 10.21 41.93 10.79
CA ASP A 60 9.82 42.49 12.10
C ASP A 60 10.94 42.31 13.13
N LEU A 61 12.11 42.85 12.79
CA LEU A 61 13.30 42.84 13.64
C LEU A 61 13.59 44.27 14.07
N GLN A 62 14.01 44.45 15.33
CA GLN A 62 14.25 45.77 15.94
C GLN A 62 15.18 46.71 15.13
N ARG A 63 15.98 46.19 14.19
CA ARG A 63 16.90 46.99 13.35
C ARG A 63 16.43 47.18 11.90
N ALA A 64 15.37 46.50 11.45
CA ALA A 64 14.91 46.57 10.08
C ALA A 64 13.94 47.77 9.90
N THR A 65 14.43 48.82 9.27
CA THR A 65 13.64 50.05 8.99
C THR A 65 13.19 50.15 7.54
N ASN A 66 13.94 49.53 6.62
CA ASN A 66 13.69 49.65 5.18
C ASN A 66 12.72 48.57 4.70
N TYR A 67 11.76 48.99 3.89
CA TYR A 67 10.88 48.09 3.17
C TYR A 67 11.53 47.70 1.84
N THR A 68 11.43 46.42 1.51
CA THR A 68 11.83 45.86 0.23
C THR A 68 10.58 45.69 -0.63
N LYS A 69 10.63 46.24 -1.84
CA LYS A 69 9.55 46.10 -2.82
C LYS A 69 9.56 44.69 -3.41
N ILE A 70 8.39 44.05 -3.42
CA ILE A 70 8.19 42.71 -4.00
C ILE A 70 7.46 42.80 -5.32
N CYS A 71 6.29 43.45 -5.34
CA CYS A 71 5.46 43.55 -6.55
C CYS A 71 5.13 45.00 -6.90
N GLN A 72 5.02 45.23 -8.21
CA GLN A 72 4.22 46.30 -8.80
C GLN A 72 3.38 45.68 -9.91
N THR A 73 2.07 45.56 -9.70
CA THR A 73 1.19 44.77 -10.56
C THR A 73 -0.20 45.36 -10.68
N ASN A 74 -0.91 45.05 -11.77
CA ASN A 74 -2.35 45.35 -11.92
C ASN A 74 -3.22 44.16 -11.48
N GLU A 75 -2.60 43.03 -11.13
CA GLU A 75 -3.30 41.89 -10.56
C GLU A 75 -3.71 42.15 -9.11
N THR A 76 -4.55 41.26 -8.57
CA THR A 76 -5.03 41.30 -7.18
C THR A 76 -4.33 40.28 -6.28
N GLN A 77 -3.13 39.84 -6.70
CA GLN A 77 -2.30 38.89 -5.97
C GLN A 77 -0.80 39.18 -6.19
N CYS A 78 0.03 38.75 -5.23
CA CYS A 78 1.48 38.87 -5.30
C CYS A 78 2.15 37.75 -4.50
N ASP A 79 3.23 37.16 -5.03
CA ASP A 79 3.99 36.11 -4.38
C ASP A 79 4.99 36.69 -3.37
N PHE A 80 4.81 36.31 -2.11
CA PHE A 80 5.62 36.67 -0.94
C PHE A 80 6.36 35.45 -0.34
N SER A 81 6.54 34.37 -1.09
CA SER A 81 7.23 33.15 -0.64
C SER A 81 8.71 33.37 -0.29
N VAL A 82 9.27 34.53 -0.64
CA VAL A 82 10.59 35.00 -0.18
C VAL A 82 10.62 35.29 1.33
N ILE A 83 9.47 35.55 1.96
CA ILE A 83 9.38 35.77 3.41
C ILE A 83 9.53 34.42 4.11
N THR A 84 10.57 34.31 4.93
CA THR A 84 10.87 33.13 5.75
C THR A 84 10.79 33.39 7.24
N TYR A 85 10.64 34.64 7.68
CA TYR A 85 10.60 35.05 9.08
C TYR A 85 9.50 36.07 9.30
N ASP A 86 9.17 36.31 10.57
CA ASP A 86 8.21 37.34 10.98
C ASP A 86 8.50 38.68 10.31
N SER A 87 7.48 39.22 9.66
CA SER A 87 7.57 40.34 8.73
C SER A 87 6.32 41.20 8.77
N ILE A 88 6.51 42.49 8.50
CA ILE A 88 5.43 43.45 8.29
C ILE A 88 5.29 43.66 6.78
N VAL A 89 4.17 43.23 6.22
CA VAL A 89 3.81 43.42 4.81
C VAL A 89 2.91 44.64 4.68
N ARG A 90 3.14 45.46 3.66
CA ARG A 90 2.28 46.60 3.35
C ARG A 90 1.97 46.68 1.87
N MET A 91 0.79 47.20 1.55
CA MET A 91 0.39 47.44 0.17
C MET A 91 -0.43 48.72 -0.01
N ARG A 92 -0.44 49.27 -1.22
CA ARG A 92 -1.23 50.44 -1.59
C ARG A 92 -1.71 50.34 -3.04
N ALA A 93 -2.75 51.12 -3.37
CA ALA A 93 -3.19 51.34 -4.74
C ALA A 93 -2.58 52.64 -5.30
N GLU A 94 -2.34 52.66 -6.60
CA GLU A 94 -1.78 53.75 -7.37
C GLU A 94 -2.68 53.98 -8.60
N LEU A 95 -3.06 55.24 -8.84
CA LEU A 95 -3.91 55.65 -9.97
C LEU A 95 -3.44 57.02 -10.47
N ASN A 96 -3.06 57.11 -11.76
CA ASN A 96 -2.72 58.39 -12.42
C ASN A 96 -1.81 59.29 -11.56
N SER A 97 -0.71 58.72 -11.05
CA SER A 97 0.28 59.36 -10.17
C SER A 97 -0.19 59.69 -8.74
N SER A 98 -1.43 59.41 -8.40
CA SER A 98 -1.96 59.49 -7.04
C SER A 98 -1.83 58.14 -6.33
N ILE A 99 -1.64 58.15 -5.02
CA ILE A 99 -1.43 56.94 -4.20
C ILE A 99 -2.43 56.86 -3.05
N SER A 100 -2.80 55.64 -2.65
CA SER A 100 -3.59 55.41 -1.45
C SER A 100 -2.73 55.40 -0.19
N GLU A 101 -3.38 55.44 0.97
CA GLU A 101 -2.74 55.05 2.23
C GLU A 101 -2.30 53.57 2.18
N TRP A 102 -1.26 53.25 2.95
CA TRP A 102 -0.78 51.88 3.10
C TRP A 102 -1.75 51.06 3.95
N VAL A 103 -2.04 49.84 3.50
CA VAL A 103 -2.63 48.79 4.31
C VAL A 103 -1.49 47.88 4.77
N THR A 104 -1.38 47.65 6.07
CA THR A 104 -0.29 46.89 6.68
C THR A 104 -0.85 45.66 7.39
N ILE A 105 -0.23 44.50 7.19
CA ILE A 105 -0.53 43.25 7.88
C ILE A 105 0.76 42.63 8.42
N PRO A 106 0.77 42.10 9.66
CA PRO A 106 1.85 41.25 10.13
C PRO A 106 1.73 39.86 9.49
N PHE A 107 2.87 39.24 9.19
CA PHE A 107 2.92 37.90 8.64
C PHE A 107 4.14 37.12 9.15
N ASP A 108 3.87 36.01 9.83
CA ASP A 108 4.87 35.02 10.22
C ASP A 108 4.55 33.68 9.56
N PRO A 109 5.35 33.23 8.56
CA PRO A 109 5.13 31.97 7.87
C PRO A 109 5.01 30.78 8.83
N TYR A 110 5.82 30.72 9.90
CA TYR A 110 5.88 29.55 10.77
C TYR A 110 4.60 29.34 11.56
N SER A 111 4.01 30.42 12.08
CA SER A 111 2.76 30.37 12.84
C SER A 111 1.51 30.45 11.96
N GLN A 112 1.56 31.09 10.79
CA GLN A 112 0.37 31.38 9.98
C GLN A 112 0.20 30.50 8.74
N THR A 113 1.24 29.83 8.23
CA THR A 113 1.07 28.89 7.11
C THR A 113 0.14 27.74 7.49
N VAL A 114 -0.73 27.34 6.56
CA VAL A 114 -1.46 26.08 6.67
C VAL A 114 -0.52 24.94 6.28
N ILE A 115 -0.47 23.89 7.11
CA ILE A 115 0.24 22.64 6.78
C ILE A 115 -0.77 21.76 6.06
N SER A 116 -0.56 21.50 4.77
CA SER A 116 -1.49 20.68 4.00
C SER A 116 -1.46 19.22 4.46
N ALA A 117 -2.49 18.46 4.12
CA ALA A 117 -2.50 17.04 4.40
C ALA A 117 -1.34 16.29 3.70
N PRO A 118 -0.71 15.30 4.35
CA PRO A 118 0.27 14.44 3.71
C PRO A 118 -0.40 13.50 2.70
N GLU A 119 0.36 13.07 1.68
CA GLU A 119 -0.05 11.95 0.83
C GLU A 119 0.11 10.66 1.63
N VAL A 120 -0.89 9.78 1.57
CA VAL A 120 -0.90 8.51 2.31
C VAL A 120 -1.04 7.36 1.32
N ARG A 121 -0.27 6.31 1.52
CA ARG A 121 -0.37 5.04 0.80
C ARG A 121 -0.49 3.91 1.80
N VAL A 122 -1.42 3.01 1.56
CA VAL A 122 -1.69 1.86 2.44
C VAL A 122 -1.55 0.60 1.61
N ALA A 123 -0.84 -0.39 2.15
CA ALA A 123 -0.70 -1.70 1.54
C ALA A 123 -0.98 -2.79 2.57
N SER A 124 -1.79 -3.79 2.20
CA SER A 124 -2.00 -4.95 3.06
C SER A 124 -0.91 -6.00 2.82
N ARG A 125 -0.30 -6.48 3.91
CA ARG A 125 0.71 -7.53 3.88
C ARG A 125 0.48 -8.49 5.03
N ALA A 126 0.21 -9.76 4.74
CA ALA A 126 0.21 -10.83 5.76
C ALA A 126 -0.65 -10.55 7.02
N GLY A 127 -1.81 -9.87 6.88
CA GLY A 127 -2.66 -9.47 8.01
C GLY A 127 -2.33 -8.11 8.62
N TYR A 128 -1.19 -7.52 8.26
CA TYR A 128 -0.74 -6.18 8.64
C TYR A 128 -1.18 -5.14 7.59
N LEU A 129 -1.27 -3.88 8.00
CA LEU A 129 -1.35 -2.74 7.07
C LEU A 129 -0.10 -1.89 7.19
N ASP A 130 0.65 -1.80 6.10
CA ASP A 130 1.80 -0.94 5.94
C ASP A 130 1.35 0.41 5.43
N VAL A 131 1.59 1.46 6.21
CA VAL A 131 1.16 2.82 5.92
C VAL A 131 2.38 3.68 5.68
N SER A 132 2.55 4.16 4.45
CA SER A 132 3.57 5.14 4.08
C SER A 132 2.95 6.51 3.91
N PHE A 133 3.64 7.56 4.34
CA PHE A 133 3.17 8.93 4.21
C PHE A 133 4.28 9.86 3.71
N PHE A 134 3.89 10.80 2.84
CA PHE A 134 4.80 11.63 2.08
C PHE A 134 4.40 13.11 2.16
N GLY A 135 5.40 13.98 2.28
CA GLY A 135 5.19 15.41 2.45
C GLY A 135 4.42 15.74 3.74
N PRO A 136 3.84 16.95 3.85
CA PRO A 136 3.83 18.02 2.86
C PRO A 136 5.21 18.63 2.58
N MET A 137 5.37 19.21 1.38
CA MET A 137 6.59 19.86 0.90
C MET A 137 6.28 21.27 0.41
N ARG A 138 7.27 22.16 0.49
CA ARG A 138 7.17 23.50 -0.10
C ARG A 138 7.30 23.40 -1.62
N GLU A 139 6.35 23.99 -2.34
CA GLU A 139 6.26 23.90 -3.81
C GLU A 139 7.45 24.57 -4.53
N SER A 140 8.00 25.64 -3.97
CA SER A 140 9.04 26.44 -4.62
C SER A 140 10.38 25.70 -4.80
N ASP A 141 10.77 24.86 -3.84
CA ASP A 141 12.08 24.21 -3.81
C ASP A 141 12.04 22.72 -3.40
N GLY A 142 10.86 22.17 -3.10
CA GLY A 142 10.69 20.78 -2.68
C GLY A 142 11.17 20.49 -1.26
N MET A 143 11.50 21.50 -0.46
CA MET A 143 11.94 21.30 0.93
C MET A 143 10.81 20.70 1.76
N SER A 144 11.13 19.66 2.55
CA SER A 144 10.14 19.05 3.41
C SER A 144 9.78 19.98 4.58
N LEU A 145 8.53 19.97 5.01
CA LEU A 145 8.14 20.74 6.19
C LEU A 145 8.84 20.26 7.46
N LYS A 146 9.29 19.00 7.48
CA LYS A 146 10.13 18.46 8.56
C LYS A 146 11.49 19.17 8.66
N ASP A 147 12.11 19.49 7.53
CA ASP A 147 13.39 20.22 7.52
C ASP A 147 13.21 21.69 7.95
N LEU A 148 12.06 22.30 7.65
CA LEU A 148 11.74 23.67 8.04
C LEU A 148 11.41 23.80 9.53
N TYR A 149 10.58 22.89 10.07
CA TYR A 149 10.11 22.94 11.45
C TYR A 149 11.03 22.23 12.45
N GLY A 150 11.88 21.29 12.02
CA GLY A 150 12.72 20.49 12.90
C GLY A 150 11.95 19.37 13.61
N ASP A 151 11.21 19.69 14.68
CA ASP A 151 10.32 18.73 15.35
C ASP A 151 8.99 18.65 14.57
N PHE A 152 8.89 17.67 13.67
CA PHE A 152 7.72 17.45 12.83
C PHE A 152 7.30 15.98 12.91
N LYS A 153 6.04 15.76 13.28
CA LYS A 153 5.47 14.45 13.60
C LYS A 153 4.19 14.21 12.81
N TYR A 154 3.80 12.96 12.73
CA TYR A 154 2.56 12.53 12.12
C TYR A 154 1.70 11.83 13.15
N LYS A 155 0.41 12.11 13.11
CA LYS A 155 -0.60 11.42 13.90
C LYS A 155 -1.46 10.60 12.96
N LEU A 156 -1.43 9.29 13.17
CA LEU A 156 -2.23 8.33 12.42
C LEU A 156 -3.51 8.05 13.20
N PHE A 157 -4.62 7.95 12.48
CA PHE A 157 -5.92 7.58 13.00
C PHE A 157 -6.44 6.40 12.17
N TYR A 158 -6.85 5.32 12.82
CA TYR A 158 -7.40 4.16 12.14
C TYR A 158 -8.57 3.55 12.89
N TRP A 159 -9.50 2.97 12.14
CA TRP A 159 -10.72 2.37 12.68
C TRP A 159 -11.26 1.28 11.75
N ARG A 160 -12.06 0.37 12.31
CA ARG A 160 -12.82 -0.61 11.53
C ARG A 160 -13.93 0.10 10.78
N GLN A 161 -14.09 -0.14 9.48
CA GLN A 161 -15.13 0.50 8.68
C GLN A 161 -16.55 0.24 9.22
N SER A 162 -16.77 -0.92 9.86
CA SER A 162 -18.03 -1.28 10.53
C SER A 162 -18.29 -0.50 11.83
N GLU A 163 -17.26 0.09 12.43
CA GLU A 163 -17.31 0.75 13.75
C GLU A 163 -16.61 2.12 13.70
N PRO A 164 -17.16 3.09 12.95
CA PRO A 164 -16.51 4.39 12.74
C PRO A 164 -16.34 5.24 14.01
N SER A 165 -17.02 4.90 15.10
CA SER A 165 -16.89 5.59 16.39
C SER A 165 -15.66 5.16 17.20
N LEU A 166 -15.09 3.98 16.92
CA LEU A 166 -13.95 3.43 17.66
C LEU A 166 -12.65 3.71 16.89
N VAL A 167 -12.16 4.95 17.03
CA VAL A 167 -10.94 5.42 16.38
C VAL A 167 -9.75 5.24 17.32
N THR A 168 -8.74 4.53 16.85
CA THR A 168 -7.43 4.42 17.51
C THR A 168 -6.47 5.43 16.87
N SER A 169 -5.59 6.02 17.67
CA SER A 169 -4.56 6.94 17.17
C SER A 169 -3.18 6.64 17.70
N MET A 170 -2.15 6.88 16.89
CA MET A 170 -0.75 6.77 17.27
C MET A 170 0.07 7.92 16.67
N ASP A 171 1.19 8.23 17.30
CA ASP A 171 2.16 9.20 16.78
C ASP A 171 3.34 8.48 16.12
N SER A 172 3.83 9.06 15.02
CA SER A 172 5.02 8.60 14.30
C SER A 172 5.94 9.76 13.95
N ILE A 173 7.24 9.51 14.07
CA ILE A 173 8.32 10.44 13.69
C ILE A 173 8.90 10.07 12.32
N GLN A 174 8.75 8.81 11.93
CA GLN A 174 9.19 8.28 10.64
C GLN A 174 8.13 8.56 9.58
N ASN A 175 8.41 8.27 8.30
CA ASN A 175 7.46 8.43 7.19
C ASN A 175 6.67 7.14 6.89
N PHE A 176 6.69 6.19 7.83
CA PHE A 176 6.17 4.85 7.66
C PHE A 176 5.76 4.24 9.00
N GLU A 177 4.67 3.48 9.01
CA GLU A 177 4.23 2.67 10.15
C GLU A 177 3.60 1.35 9.69
N THR A 178 3.72 0.30 10.50
CA THR A 178 3.06 -0.99 10.28
C THR A 178 2.04 -1.25 11.38
N LEU A 179 0.77 -1.37 10.99
CA LEU A 179 -0.33 -1.72 11.87
C LEU A 179 -0.44 -3.25 11.99
N ALA A 180 -0.16 -3.79 13.17
CA ALA A 180 -0.10 -5.23 13.43
C ALA A 180 -1.34 -5.84 14.08
N ASP A 181 -1.90 -5.15 15.07
CA ASP A 181 -3.01 -5.67 15.88
C ASP A 181 -4.36 -5.40 15.21
N LEU A 182 -4.53 -5.94 14.00
CA LEU A 182 -5.73 -5.77 13.19
C LEU A 182 -6.46 -7.10 12.99
N ASP A 183 -7.79 -7.04 13.04
CA ASP A 183 -8.62 -8.17 12.64
C ASP A 183 -8.39 -8.55 11.18
N LYS A 184 -8.35 -9.86 10.90
CA LYS A 184 -8.15 -10.41 9.55
C LYS A 184 -9.39 -10.19 8.69
N TRP A 185 -9.20 -10.08 7.37
CA TRP A 185 -10.29 -9.93 6.41
C TRP A 185 -11.23 -8.76 6.71
N THR A 186 -10.74 -7.75 7.41
CA THR A 186 -11.53 -6.63 7.91
C THR A 186 -11.08 -5.35 7.22
N ASN A 187 -12.04 -4.53 6.82
CA ASN A 187 -11.76 -3.24 6.21
C ASN A 187 -11.42 -2.22 7.31
N TYR A 188 -10.21 -1.67 7.24
CA TYR A 188 -9.78 -0.57 8.09
C TYR A 188 -9.65 0.68 7.27
N CYS A 189 -10.06 1.81 7.83
CA CYS A 189 -9.87 3.12 7.24
C CYS A 189 -8.81 3.88 8.04
N ILE A 190 -7.93 4.58 7.33
CA ILE A 190 -6.77 5.28 7.89
C ILE A 190 -6.82 6.75 7.46
N ARG A 191 -6.50 7.66 8.38
CA ARG A 191 -6.18 9.07 8.12
C ARG A 191 -4.86 9.43 8.78
N VAL A 192 -4.13 10.35 8.18
CA VAL A 192 -2.88 10.86 8.72
C VAL A 192 -2.92 12.39 8.73
N GLN A 193 -2.39 12.97 9.79
CA GLN A 193 -2.26 14.42 9.95
C GLN A 193 -0.85 14.73 10.39
N ALA A 194 -0.21 15.70 9.76
CA ALA A 194 1.09 16.18 10.18
C ALA A 194 0.96 17.31 11.22
N TYR A 195 1.90 17.43 12.15
CA TYR A 195 1.91 18.49 13.14
C TYR A 195 3.33 18.86 13.57
N ALA A 196 3.52 20.13 13.93
CA ALA A 196 4.77 20.69 14.44
C ALA A 196 4.52 21.19 15.89
N PRO A 197 4.86 20.39 16.92
CA PRO A 197 4.54 20.71 18.31
C PRO A 197 5.23 21.98 18.82
N ASP A 198 6.49 22.24 18.41
CA ASP A 198 7.25 23.42 18.84
C ASP A 198 6.58 24.74 18.44
N PHE A 199 5.76 24.71 17.38
CA PHE A 199 5.03 25.86 16.86
C PHE A 199 3.53 25.79 17.16
N ASN A 200 3.08 24.77 17.90
CA ASN A 200 1.66 24.47 18.14
C ASN A 200 0.84 24.45 16.84
N LYS A 201 1.41 23.88 15.76
CA LYS A 201 0.78 23.79 14.44
C LYS A 201 0.29 22.39 14.19
N THR A 202 -0.97 22.29 13.81
CA THR A 202 -1.58 21.05 13.34
C THR A 202 -2.02 21.26 11.90
N GLY A 203 -1.61 20.35 11.02
CA GLY A 203 -1.97 20.39 9.61
C GLY A 203 -3.34 19.82 9.33
N GLU A 204 -3.70 19.74 8.06
CA GLU A 204 -4.96 19.16 7.65
C GLU A 204 -4.93 17.62 7.72
N LEU A 205 -6.10 17.03 7.96
CA LEU A 205 -6.27 15.58 7.90
C LEU A 205 -6.28 15.11 6.45
N SER A 206 -5.55 14.03 6.17
CA SER A 206 -5.65 13.34 4.89
C SER A 206 -7.06 12.81 4.65
N LYS A 207 -7.35 12.54 3.38
CA LYS A 207 -8.53 11.74 3.02
C LYS A 207 -8.42 10.36 3.67
N ALA A 208 -9.57 9.79 4.03
CA ALA A 208 -9.61 8.43 4.56
C ALA A 208 -9.30 7.44 3.43
N ILE A 209 -8.32 6.58 3.63
CA ILE A 209 -8.00 5.47 2.73
C ILE A 209 -8.40 4.19 3.45
N CYS A 210 -9.26 3.40 2.83
CA CYS A 210 -9.74 2.16 3.41
C CYS A 210 -9.14 0.97 2.66
N GLU A 211 -8.54 0.04 3.40
CA GLU A 211 -7.90 -1.16 2.86
C GLU A 211 -8.33 -2.38 3.67
N LYS A 212 -8.40 -3.53 3.00
CA LYS A 212 -8.79 -4.78 3.63
C LYS A 212 -7.56 -5.55 4.08
N THR A 213 -7.53 -5.97 5.34
CA THR A 213 -6.48 -6.86 5.84
C THR A 213 -6.55 -8.23 5.18
N THR A 214 -5.39 -8.80 4.86
CA THR A 214 -5.27 -10.15 4.28
C THR A 214 -5.19 -11.23 5.37
N HIS A 215 -5.08 -12.49 4.98
CA HIS A 215 -4.72 -13.56 5.93
C HIS A 215 -3.31 -13.31 6.49
N ASP A 216 -3.00 -13.89 7.64
CA ASP A 216 -1.63 -14.06 8.11
C ASP A 216 -0.84 -14.68 6.96
N GLY A 217 0.27 -14.10 6.53
CA GLY A 217 1.12 -14.65 5.47
C GLY A 217 1.63 -16.08 5.75
N LEU A 218 1.26 -16.65 6.89
CA LEU A 218 1.39 -18.04 7.27
C LEU A 218 0.21 -18.83 6.68
N ILE A 219 0.51 -19.73 5.74
CA ILE A 219 -0.46 -20.73 5.27
C ILE A 219 -1.02 -21.43 6.52
N PRO A 220 -2.34 -21.36 6.78
CA PRO A 220 -2.92 -22.00 7.97
C PRO A 220 -2.47 -23.46 8.05
N GLY A 221 -2.03 -23.93 9.22
CA GLY A 221 -1.44 -25.27 9.36
C GLY A 221 -2.32 -26.40 8.80
N TRP A 222 -3.64 -26.24 8.85
CA TRP A 222 -4.59 -27.17 8.25
C TRP A 222 -4.49 -27.27 6.71
N LYS A 223 -4.16 -26.17 6.01
CA LYS A 223 -3.90 -26.17 4.56
C LYS A 223 -2.61 -26.92 4.22
N ILE A 224 -1.56 -26.74 5.02
CA ILE A 224 -0.31 -27.49 4.87
C ILE A 224 -0.56 -28.98 5.10
N ALA A 225 -1.25 -29.32 6.19
CA ALA A 225 -1.62 -30.70 6.52
C ALA A 225 -2.44 -31.33 5.37
N LEU A 226 -3.42 -30.61 4.80
CA LEU A 226 -4.21 -31.11 3.69
C LEU A 226 -3.35 -31.42 2.45
N THR A 227 -2.39 -30.56 2.13
CA THR A 227 -1.46 -30.76 1.01
C THR A 227 -0.56 -31.99 1.18
N PHE A 228 -0.19 -32.38 2.41
CA PHE A 228 0.63 -33.57 2.65
C PHE A 228 -0.21 -34.84 2.87
N ILE A 229 -1.36 -34.74 3.54
CA ILE A 229 -2.22 -35.88 3.89
C ILE A 229 -2.95 -36.42 2.65
N ILE A 230 -3.44 -35.56 1.75
CA ILE A 230 -4.19 -36.00 0.56
C ILE A 230 -3.32 -36.89 -0.35
N PRO A 231 -2.10 -36.49 -0.77
CA PRO A 231 -1.26 -37.33 -1.63
C PRO A 231 -0.83 -38.64 -0.95
N LEU A 232 -0.58 -38.60 0.36
CA LEU A 232 -0.23 -39.79 1.14
C LEU A 232 -1.38 -40.81 1.17
N PHE A 233 -2.61 -40.35 1.34
CA PHE A 233 -3.77 -41.22 1.32
C PHE A 233 -4.02 -41.79 -0.09
N ILE A 234 -3.91 -40.95 -1.12
CA ILE A 234 -4.07 -41.39 -2.52
C ILE A 234 -3.01 -42.44 -2.88
N SER A 235 -1.75 -42.25 -2.50
CA SER A 235 -0.68 -43.21 -2.79
C SER A 235 -0.92 -44.55 -2.10
N ALA A 236 -1.37 -44.55 -0.83
CA ALA A 236 -1.72 -45.76 -0.11
C ALA A 236 -2.87 -46.53 -0.77
N VAL A 237 -3.92 -45.83 -1.21
CA VAL A 237 -5.05 -46.45 -1.93
C VAL A 237 -4.60 -47.06 -3.26
N ILE A 238 -3.73 -46.38 -4.01
CA ILE A 238 -3.18 -46.91 -5.27
C ILE A 238 -2.36 -48.17 -5.01
N ILE A 239 -1.47 -48.18 -4.01
CA ILE A 239 -0.64 -49.35 -3.67
C ILE A 239 -1.52 -50.55 -3.31
N VAL A 240 -2.52 -50.33 -2.45
CA VAL A 240 -3.46 -51.37 -2.04
C VAL A 240 -4.26 -51.88 -3.24
N GLY A 241 -4.76 -50.99 -4.10
CA GLY A 241 -5.47 -51.35 -5.33
C GLY A 241 -4.62 -52.19 -6.28
N MET A 242 -3.36 -51.82 -6.48
CA MET A 242 -2.40 -52.58 -7.29
C MET A 242 -2.14 -53.98 -6.71
N PHE A 243 -2.03 -54.10 -5.38
CA PHE A 243 -1.86 -55.39 -4.72
C PHE A 243 -3.11 -56.28 -4.90
N TYR A 244 -4.32 -55.72 -4.75
CA TYR A 244 -5.55 -56.45 -5.00
C TYR A 244 -5.69 -56.91 -6.46
N LEU A 245 -5.41 -56.04 -7.42
CA LEU A 245 -5.41 -56.36 -8.85
C LEU A 245 -4.39 -57.47 -9.15
N GLY A 246 -3.16 -57.34 -8.67
CA GLY A 246 -2.11 -58.35 -8.80
C GLY A 246 -2.52 -59.70 -8.20
N SER A 247 -3.11 -59.70 -7.00
CA SER A 247 -3.61 -60.91 -6.34
C SER A 247 -4.74 -61.59 -7.12
N THR A 248 -5.60 -60.80 -7.77
CA THR A 248 -6.72 -61.28 -8.57
C THR A 248 -6.20 -61.92 -9.85
N ILE A 249 -5.27 -61.24 -10.54
CA ILE A 249 -4.60 -61.77 -11.73
C ILE A 249 -3.85 -63.05 -11.38
N TYR A 250 -3.11 -63.09 -10.28
CA TYR A 250 -2.42 -64.28 -9.80
C TYR A 250 -3.37 -65.44 -9.53
N LYS A 251 -4.49 -65.19 -8.84
CA LYS A 251 -5.52 -66.22 -8.60
C LYS A 251 -6.10 -66.74 -9.91
N VAL A 252 -6.46 -65.86 -10.84
CA VAL A 252 -7.01 -66.24 -12.15
C VAL A 252 -6.00 -67.04 -12.97
N ALA A 253 -4.74 -66.60 -13.04
CA ALA A 253 -3.67 -67.32 -13.72
C ALA A 253 -3.41 -68.69 -13.09
N LYS A 254 -3.45 -68.80 -11.76
CA LYS A 254 -3.35 -70.08 -11.05
C LYS A 254 -4.51 -71.02 -11.39
N TYR A 255 -5.74 -70.51 -11.45
CA TYR A 255 -6.91 -71.32 -11.84
C TYR A 255 -6.86 -71.78 -13.30
N LEU A 256 -6.33 -70.96 -14.21
CA LEU A 256 -6.25 -71.27 -15.64
C LEU A 256 -5.06 -72.19 -15.99
N CYS A 257 -3.89 -71.96 -15.38
CA CYS A 257 -2.69 -72.74 -15.68
C CYS A 257 -2.57 -74.03 -14.85
N PHE A 258 -3.21 -74.10 -13.68
CA PHE A 258 -3.16 -75.27 -12.78
C PHE A 258 -4.56 -75.60 -12.23
N PRO A 259 -5.47 -76.17 -13.04
CA PRO A 259 -6.71 -76.72 -12.50
C PRO A 259 -6.35 -77.79 -11.47
N LYS A 260 -6.98 -77.74 -10.29
CA LYS A 260 -6.81 -78.77 -9.26
C LYS A 260 -7.28 -80.11 -9.84
N TYR A 261 -6.34 -80.93 -10.32
CA TYR A 261 -6.61 -82.29 -10.76
C TYR A 261 -6.67 -83.18 -9.52
N SER A 262 -7.88 -83.57 -9.11
CA SER A 262 -8.05 -84.63 -8.12
C SER A 262 -7.65 -85.95 -8.77
N PHE A 263 -6.53 -86.52 -8.34
CA PHE A 263 -6.04 -87.80 -8.81
C PHE A 263 -7.13 -88.88 -8.60
N PRO A 264 -7.59 -89.60 -9.64
CA PRO A 264 -8.66 -90.59 -9.50
C PRO A 264 -8.26 -91.69 -8.50
N GLU A 265 -9.12 -91.95 -7.51
CA GLU A 265 -8.83 -92.88 -6.40
C GLU A 265 -8.39 -94.29 -6.87
N HIS A 266 -8.91 -94.79 -8.00
CA HIS A 266 -8.56 -96.11 -8.53
C HIS A 266 -7.07 -96.28 -8.87
N LEU A 267 -6.39 -95.20 -9.28
CA LEU A 267 -4.96 -95.22 -9.59
C LEU A 267 -4.10 -95.21 -8.32
N LYS A 268 -4.62 -94.63 -7.24
CA LYS A 268 -3.95 -94.57 -5.93
C LYS A 268 -3.90 -95.96 -5.30
N GLU A 269 -4.97 -96.73 -5.47
CA GLU A 269 -5.06 -98.12 -5.02
C GLU A 269 -4.10 -99.03 -5.81
N TYR A 270 -4.03 -98.87 -7.14
CA TYR A 270 -3.11 -99.62 -8.00
C TYR A 270 -1.62 -99.39 -7.68
N LEU A 271 -1.23 -98.16 -7.36
CA LEU A 271 0.17 -97.79 -7.07
C LEU A 271 0.60 -98.12 -5.63
N SER A 272 -0.35 -98.39 -4.73
CA SER A 272 -0.08 -98.70 -3.32
C SER A 272 0.24 -100.19 -3.05
N GLN A 273 0.10 -101.05 -4.06
CA GLN A 273 0.44 -102.47 -3.92
C GLN A 273 1.94 -102.72 -4.18
N PRO A 274 2.65 -103.43 -3.30
CA PRO A 274 4.06 -103.74 -3.51
C PRO A 274 4.23 -104.76 -4.65
N PHE A 275 4.98 -104.38 -5.69
CA PHE A 275 5.34 -105.27 -6.79
C PHE A 275 6.25 -106.40 -6.28
N TYR A 276 5.67 -107.57 -5.98
CA TYR A 276 6.42 -108.81 -5.81
C TYR A 276 6.39 -109.62 -7.12
N ASN A 277 7.58 -109.68 -7.73
CA ASN A 277 8.11 -110.64 -8.71
C ASN A 277 8.36 -110.10 -10.14
N PRO A 278 9.57 -110.34 -10.69
CA PRO A 278 9.97 -109.89 -12.01
C PRO A 278 9.40 -110.82 -13.11
N PRO A 279 8.95 -110.29 -14.26
CA PRO A 279 8.68 -111.13 -15.42
C PRO A 279 10.00 -111.57 -16.06
N HIS A 280 10.26 -112.87 -16.00
CA HIS A 280 11.18 -113.56 -16.90
C HIS A 280 10.65 -113.44 -18.35
N LEU A 281 11.48 -112.99 -19.27
CA LEU A 281 11.23 -113.08 -20.72
C LEU A 281 12.33 -113.93 -21.36
N PRO A 282 11.98 -115.00 -22.11
CA PRO A 282 12.94 -115.89 -22.74
C PRO A 282 13.49 -115.31 -24.06
N THR A 283 14.70 -115.75 -24.36
CA THR A 283 15.56 -115.43 -25.50
C THR A 283 14.97 -115.85 -26.85
N GLN A 284 14.87 -114.92 -27.82
CA GLN A 284 15.15 -115.17 -29.26
C GLN A 284 15.26 -113.82 -30.01
N GLY A 285 16.42 -113.48 -30.59
CA GLY A 285 16.63 -112.28 -31.42
C GLY A 285 16.38 -112.55 -32.92
N PRO A 286 16.89 -111.74 -33.86
CA PRO A 286 17.37 -110.36 -33.77
C PRO A 286 16.53 -109.40 -34.66
N ASP A 287 16.54 -108.10 -34.39
CA ASP A 287 16.82 -107.06 -35.39
C ASP A 287 16.67 -105.65 -34.78
N ASP A 288 17.76 -104.92 -34.97
CA ASP A 288 18.01 -103.49 -34.89
C ASP A 288 16.79 -102.54 -34.93
N VAL A 289 16.66 -101.68 -33.92
CA VAL A 289 16.62 -100.20 -34.00
C VAL A 289 16.49 -99.66 -32.57
N GLY A 290 17.46 -98.84 -32.16
CA GLY A 290 17.62 -98.35 -30.79
C GLY A 290 16.56 -97.34 -30.33
N GLU A 291 15.93 -97.62 -29.19
CA GLU A 291 15.21 -96.64 -28.38
C GLU A 291 16.14 -96.01 -27.35
N THR A 292 16.17 -94.68 -27.31
CA THR A 292 16.93 -93.88 -26.35
C THR A 292 16.05 -93.64 -25.13
N TYR A 293 16.37 -94.24 -23.99
CA TYR A 293 15.68 -93.96 -22.72
C TYR A 293 16.16 -92.61 -22.15
N GLY A 294 15.22 -91.71 -21.90
CA GLY A 294 15.45 -90.47 -21.16
C GLY A 294 15.42 -90.73 -19.64
N THR A 295 16.54 -90.48 -18.97
CA THR A 295 16.64 -90.50 -17.51
C THR A 295 15.99 -89.25 -16.92
N LEU A 296 15.00 -89.43 -16.04
CA LEU A 296 14.40 -88.37 -15.21
C LEU A 296 15.20 -88.18 -13.92
N THR A 297 15.80 -87.01 -13.76
CA THR A 297 16.39 -86.56 -12.49
C THR A 297 15.41 -85.63 -11.78
N LEU A 298 14.91 -86.07 -10.63
CA LEU A 298 14.20 -85.25 -9.65
C LEU A 298 15.24 -84.47 -8.83
N VAL A 299 15.17 -83.14 -8.86
CA VAL A 299 15.77 -82.30 -7.83
C VAL A 299 14.64 -81.50 -7.18
N SER A 300 14.31 -81.91 -5.97
CA SER A 300 13.56 -81.13 -5.00
C SER A 300 14.51 -80.10 -4.43
N GLU A 301 14.18 -78.82 -4.51
CA GLU A 301 14.88 -77.79 -3.73
C GLU A 301 13.95 -77.24 -2.67
N GLU A 302 14.44 -77.41 -1.45
CA GLU A 302 13.86 -77.19 -0.15
C GLU A 302 13.99 -75.72 0.23
N ASN A 303 12.93 -75.16 0.83
CA ASN A 303 12.97 -73.85 1.48
C ASN A 303 13.91 -73.89 2.69
N GLN A 304 14.74 -72.85 2.90
CA GLN A 304 14.90 -72.26 4.24
C GLN A 304 15.54 -70.85 4.23
N GLU A 305 14.80 -69.95 4.88
CA GLU A 305 15.12 -68.71 5.60
C GLU A 305 16.60 -68.34 5.82
N VAL A 306 16.95 -67.06 5.61
CA VAL A 306 17.09 -66.00 6.64
C VAL A 306 16.94 -64.64 5.96
#